data_AF-A0A849GEA1-F1
#
_entry.id   AF-A0A849GEA1-F1
#
_cell.length_a   1.000
_cell.length_b   1.000
_cell.length_c   1.000
_cell.angle_alpha   90.00
_cell.angle_beta   90.00
_cell.angle_gamma   90.00
#
_symmetry.space_group_name_H-M   'P 1'
#
loop_
_entity.id
_entity.type
_entity.pdbx_description
1 polymer ?
#
loop_
_entity_poly.entity_id
_entity_poly.type
_entity_poly.pdbx_seq_one_letter_code
_entity_poly.pdbx_strand_id
1 'polypeptide(L)'
;MIEFRKDLFADERDDDLNEIGKPTRRQDIPGHVTGRSPFFDDHLFDGLLHMRCARSPHHHARIRRIDTSAAQQMPGVVRVLTGRDVPVNLNTLLSLLDFGLDDEPILSDKKVAYRGEPVAAVIARTEAEARAAAAAVQVDWEVLPHVLDVEEAIKPGAPAVLDIYPSNKFVYHGKYDHQKLRYGDVDRALAEADNVVEGRYQMSPIEQAPIETCGAIAAPEQNDRYVCYTSTQALFFSLGTAAKVLSMPSSRLHFVGGTVGGGFGGKVDSIHEPLAILGAMLTGRPVKYAWDRAEEMQVGAPRGAERWYITDGVTNDGRIVARKFTGYFDAGAYTRLSSYAIIKGVGHLPGPYTIPNVSANVYCVYTNRTPATAMRGFGITGVDFAIEAHMDKVAEAVGMNPVDLRILNAYRDGDMKAHRRVAKNCALIECAQVVAEKAGITLSPEMKAASSLKDGGGARGQLPAHTVTDEDGRVTGFQATSYARKDGAETGATQAPARPSPPAAPRPELAPHTPQT
;
A
#
# COMPACT_ATOMS: atom_id res chain seq x y z
N MET A 1 -2.78 -9.26 32.03
CA MET A 1 -3.59 -10.38 31.53
C MET A 1 -4.52 -9.81 30.47
N ILE A 2 -4.68 -10.44 29.31
CA ILE A 2 -5.62 -9.95 28.29
C ILE A 2 -7.04 -10.22 28.81
N GLU A 3 -7.87 -9.18 28.86
CA GLU A 3 -9.28 -9.28 29.22
C GLU A 3 -10.11 -9.50 27.96
N PHE A 4 -10.90 -10.56 27.92
CA PHE A 4 -11.82 -10.84 26.82
C PHE A 4 -13.25 -10.50 27.24
N ARG A 5 -13.89 -9.57 26.53
CA ARG A 5 -15.32 -9.21 26.70
C ARG A 5 -16.22 -10.26 26.06
N LYS A 6 -16.32 -11.42 26.71
CA LYS A 6 -17.10 -12.58 26.24
C LYS A 6 -18.62 -12.36 26.28
N ASP A 7 -19.05 -11.33 26.99
CA ASP A 7 -20.44 -10.88 27.04
C ASP A 7 -20.93 -10.29 25.71
N LEU A 8 -20.02 -9.74 24.91
CA LEU A 8 -20.32 -9.24 23.57
C LEU A 8 -20.34 -10.39 22.56
N PHE A 9 -21.42 -10.45 21.77
CA PHE A 9 -21.64 -11.49 20.73
C PHE A 9 -21.56 -12.92 21.29
N ALA A 10 -22.03 -13.13 22.53
CA ALA A 10 -21.92 -14.41 23.23
C ALA A 10 -22.63 -15.56 22.50
N ASP A 11 -23.66 -15.25 21.71
CA ASP A 11 -24.42 -16.17 20.87
C ASP A 11 -23.68 -16.61 19.59
N GLU A 12 -22.64 -15.87 19.18
CA GLU A 12 -21.81 -16.20 18.02
C GLU A 12 -20.51 -16.93 18.41
N ARG A 13 -20.21 -17.07 19.70
CA ARG A 13 -18.96 -17.64 20.20
C ARG A 13 -19.06 -19.16 20.39
N ASP A 14 -17.99 -19.84 20.01
CA ASP A 14 -17.69 -21.22 20.42
C ASP A 14 -16.50 -21.21 21.40
N ASP A 15 -16.80 -21.42 22.68
CA ASP A 15 -15.83 -21.37 23.77
C ASP A 15 -15.18 -22.74 24.07
N ASP A 16 -15.57 -23.81 23.35
CA ASP A 16 -15.06 -25.18 23.55
C ASP A 16 -13.80 -25.48 22.70
N LEU A 17 -13.25 -24.45 22.05
CA LEU A 17 -12.09 -24.59 21.16
C LEU A 17 -10.78 -24.74 21.95
N ASN A 18 -10.06 -25.83 21.68
CA ASN A 18 -8.82 -26.17 22.37
C ASN A 18 -7.58 -25.41 21.87
N GLU A 19 -7.61 -24.79 20.70
CA GLU A 19 -6.45 -24.11 20.09
C GLU A 19 -6.74 -22.63 19.75
N ILE A 20 -7.96 -22.32 19.33
CA ILE A 20 -8.35 -20.97 18.91
C ILE A 20 -8.46 -20.05 20.14
N GLY A 21 -7.91 -18.84 20.03
CA GLY A 21 -7.94 -17.82 21.10
C GLY A 21 -6.90 -18.02 22.22
N LYS A 22 -6.07 -19.08 22.16
CA LYS A 22 -5.00 -19.32 23.14
C LYS A 22 -3.67 -18.68 22.70
N PRO A 23 -2.90 -18.06 23.61
CA PRO A 23 -1.58 -17.56 23.28
C PRO A 23 -0.64 -18.75 23.06
N THR A 24 -0.11 -18.89 21.85
CA THR A 24 0.87 -19.93 21.48
C THR A 24 2.20 -19.30 21.09
N ARG A 25 3.29 -20.03 21.31
CA ARG A 25 4.62 -19.57 20.86
C ARG A 25 4.71 -19.70 19.34
N ARG A 26 5.06 -18.61 18.67
CA ARG A 26 5.33 -18.59 17.23
C ARG A 26 6.54 -19.48 16.90
N GLN A 27 6.42 -20.33 15.87
CA GLN A 27 7.34 -21.45 15.61
C GLN A 27 8.76 -21.03 15.20
N ASP A 28 8.92 -19.90 14.51
CA ASP A 28 10.18 -19.33 14.02
C ASP A 28 10.91 -18.47 15.06
N ILE A 29 10.27 -18.11 16.18
CA ILE A 29 10.87 -17.28 17.24
C ILE A 29 12.16 -17.85 17.82
N PRO A 30 12.30 -19.17 18.10
CA PRO A 30 13.59 -19.74 18.50
C PRO A 30 14.71 -19.37 17.53
N GLY A 31 14.47 -19.41 16.22
CA GLY A 31 15.46 -19.02 15.21
C GLY A 31 15.86 -17.55 15.33
N HIS A 32 14.88 -16.65 15.46
CA HIS A 32 15.13 -15.21 15.55
C HIS A 32 15.93 -14.82 16.79
N VAL A 33 15.57 -15.36 17.96
CA VAL A 33 16.23 -14.99 19.23
C VAL A 33 17.59 -15.66 19.42
N THR A 34 17.91 -16.68 18.62
CA THR A 34 19.22 -17.37 18.64
C THR A 34 20.12 -16.98 17.47
N GLY A 35 19.68 -16.07 16.60
CA GLY A 35 20.45 -15.64 15.42
C GLY A 35 20.59 -16.73 14.35
N ARG A 36 19.64 -17.66 14.27
CA ARG A 36 19.64 -18.78 13.31
C ARG A 36 18.68 -18.60 12.14
N SER A 37 17.76 -17.64 12.22
CA SER A 37 16.90 -17.29 11.08
C SER A 37 17.74 -16.61 10.00
N PRO A 38 17.79 -17.14 8.77
CA PRO A 38 18.54 -16.51 7.69
C PRO A 38 17.73 -15.37 7.07
N PHE A 39 18.34 -14.19 6.98
CA PHE A 39 17.90 -13.05 6.18
C PHE A 39 18.63 -13.04 4.84
N PHE A 40 18.22 -12.18 3.90
CA PHE A 40 18.81 -12.22 2.55
C PHE A 40 20.34 -12.00 2.58
N ASP A 41 20.81 -11.13 3.47
CA ASP A 41 22.22 -10.73 3.56
C ASP A 41 23.10 -11.72 4.33
N ASP A 42 22.52 -12.75 4.95
CA ASP A 42 23.27 -13.81 5.64
C ASP A 42 23.84 -14.84 4.65
N HIS A 43 23.50 -14.75 3.37
CA HIS A 43 23.93 -15.69 2.33
C HIS A 43 25.30 -15.31 1.80
N LEU A 44 26.28 -16.17 2.09
CA LEU A 44 27.68 -15.96 1.71
C LEU A 44 27.97 -16.54 0.32
N PHE A 45 28.72 -15.76 -0.47
CA PHE A 45 29.15 -16.15 -1.81
C PHE A 45 30.62 -15.81 -2.03
N ASP A 46 31.36 -16.76 -2.63
CA ASP A 46 32.72 -16.49 -3.08
C ASP A 46 32.70 -15.48 -4.24
N GLY A 47 33.57 -14.48 -4.13
CA GLY A 47 33.69 -13.45 -5.15
C GLY A 47 32.46 -12.54 -5.29
N LEU A 48 31.65 -12.39 -4.23
CA LEU A 48 30.54 -11.44 -4.17
C LEU A 48 30.98 -10.02 -4.58
N LEU A 49 30.22 -9.42 -5.49
CA LEU A 49 30.38 -8.03 -5.91
C LEU A 49 29.31 -7.16 -5.25
N HIS A 50 29.60 -5.86 -5.13
CA HIS A 50 28.72 -4.89 -4.51
C HIS A 50 28.27 -3.84 -5.52
N MET A 51 26.97 -3.59 -5.57
CA MET A 51 26.36 -2.59 -6.44
C MET A 51 25.96 -1.34 -5.65
N ARG A 52 26.24 -0.16 -6.22
CA ARG A 52 25.74 1.15 -5.76
C ARG A 52 25.31 2.00 -6.94
N CYS A 53 24.29 2.84 -6.75
CA CYS A 53 23.80 3.72 -7.81
C CYS A 53 24.41 5.12 -7.72
N ALA A 54 24.80 5.68 -8.86
CA ALA A 54 24.92 7.12 -9.04
C ALA A 54 23.51 7.70 -9.15
N ARG A 55 23.25 8.82 -8.47
CA ARG A 55 21.90 9.36 -8.28
C ARG A 55 21.83 10.84 -8.61
N SER A 56 20.65 11.28 -9.07
CA SER A 56 20.38 12.68 -9.38
C SER A 56 20.42 13.56 -8.13
N PRO A 57 21.09 14.72 -8.18
CA PRO A 57 20.97 15.76 -7.15
C PRO A 57 19.75 16.68 -7.36
N HIS A 58 19.02 16.55 -8.47
CA HIS A 58 17.96 17.47 -8.91
C HIS A 58 16.57 16.86 -8.78
N HIS A 59 15.58 17.70 -8.47
CA HIS A 59 14.16 17.33 -8.46
C HIS A 59 13.58 17.15 -9.88
N HIS A 60 14.08 17.89 -10.86
CA HIS A 60 13.67 17.75 -12.25
C HIS A 60 14.81 18.22 -13.15
N ALA A 61 15.31 17.33 -14.01
CA ALA A 61 16.35 17.69 -14.97
C ALA A 61 16.33 16.75 -16.18
N ARG A 62 16.65 17.28 -17.36
CA ARG A 62 16.97 16.46 -18.52
C ARG A 62 18.44 16.02 -18.44
N ILE A 63 18.69 14.77 -18.80
CA ILE A 63 20.03 14.20 -18.90
C ILE A 63 20.52 14.45 -20.32
N ARG A 64 21.54 15.31 -20.49
CA ARG A 64 22.18 15.53 -21.80
C ARG A 64 23.16 14.41 -22.12
N ARG A 65 23.94 13.99 -21.12
CA ARG A 65 24.95 12.94 -21.23
C ARG A 65 25.27 12.35 -19.86
N ILE A 66 25.49 11.03 -19.82
CA ILE A 66 26.09 10.32 -18.68
C ILE A 66 27.49 9.89 -19.10
N ASP A 67 28.50 10.28 -18.34
CA ASP A 67 29.88 9.87 -18.52
C ASP A 67 30.33 8.97 -17.36
N THR A 68 30.60 7.71 -17.68
CA THR A 68 31.01 6.67 -16.74
C THR A 68 32.50 6.35 -16.84
N SER A 69 33.25 7.02 -17.71
CA SER A 69 34.63 6.66 -18.06
C SER A 69 35.58 6.69 -16.85
N ALA A 70 35.49 7.73 -16.02
CA ALA A 70 36.27 7.84 -14.79
C ALA A 70 35.95 6.70 -13.81
N ALA A 71 34.66 6.42 -13.58
CA ALA A 71 34.22 5.33 -12.72
C ALA A 71 34.71 3.96 -13.22
N GLN A 72 34.63 3.70 -14.53
CA GLN A 72 35.08 2.44 -15.14
C GLN A 72 36.59 2.18 -14.98
N GLN A 73 37.40 3.23 -14.87
CA GLN A 73 38.85 3.12 -14.71
C GLN A 73 39.29 2.97 -13.24
N MET A 74 38.38 3.12 -12.28
CA MET A 74 38.73 3.05 -10.86
C MET A 74 39.09 1.61 -10.44
N PRO A 75 40.09 1.44 -9.56
CA PRO A 75 40.46 0.13 -9.06
C PRO A 75 39.27 -0.63 -8.45
N GLY A 76 39.13 -1.90 -8.87
CA GLY A 76 38.11 -2.81 -8.36
C GLY A 76 36.71 -2.64 -8.94
N VAL A 77 36.48 -1.66 -9.80
CA VAL A 77 35.25 -1.58 -10.59
C VAL A 77 35.26 -2.69 -11.62
N VAL A 78 34.18 -3.47 -11.66
CA VAL A 78 34.00 -4.60 -12.58
C VAL A 78 33.12 -4.18 -13.76
N ARG A 79 32.04 -3.43 -13.48
CA ARG A 79 31.11 -2.97 -14.52
C ARG A 79 30.36 -1.72 -14.06
N VAL A 80 29.98 -0.88 -15.02
CA VAL A 80 29.03 0.22 -14.81
C VAL A 80 27.87 0.03 -15.78
N LEU A 81 26.65 0.09 -15.27
CA LEU A 81 25.40 -0.07 -16.01
C LEU A 81 24.69 1.27 -16.12
N THR A 82 24.04 1.49 -17.25
CA THR A 82 23.15 2.63 -17.52
C THR A 82 21.78 2.11 -17.95
N GLY A 83 20.80 2.98 -18.17
CA GLY A 83 19.49 2.58 -18.71
C GLY A 83 19.56 1.78 -20.02
N ARG A 84 20.65 1.89 -20.79
CA ARG A 84 20.86 1.13 -22.03
C ARG A 84 21.16 -0.34 -21.81
N ASP A 85 21.66 -0.70 -20.63
CA ASP A 85 21.99 -2.08 -20.26
C ASP A 85 20.77 -2.85 -19.73
N VAL A 86 19.68 -2.14 -19.39
CA VAL A 86 18.45 -2.75 -18.86
C VAL A 86 17.53 -3.13 -20.04
N PRO A 87 17.25 -4.43 -20.27
CA PRO A 87 16.49 -4.89 -21.46
C PRO A 87 15.12 -4.22 -21.61
N VAL A 88 14.38 -4.10 -20.51
CA VAL A 88 13.13 -3.34 -20.41
C VAL A 88 13.28 -2.33 -19.27
N ASN A 89 13.76 -1.14 -19.61
CA ASN A 89 14.10 -0.08 -18.65
C ASN A 89 12.90 0.79 -18.20
N LEU A 90 11.66 0.31 -18.34
CA LEU A 90 10.48 1.03 -17.89
C LEU A 90 9.51 0.03 -17.26
N ASN A 91 9.11 0.27 -16.01
CA ASN A 91 8.27 -0.66 -15.28
C ASN A 91 7.49 0.05 -14.18
N THR A 92 6.23 -0.34 -14.03
CA THR A 92 5.41 -0.04 -12.86
C THR A 92 4.78 -1.34 -12.38
N LEU A 93 4.87 -1.64 -11.09
CA LEU A 93 4.42 -2.94 -10.54
C LEU A 93 2.97 -3.29 -10.94
N LEU A 94 2.08 -2.30 -10.92
CA LEU A 94 0.66 -2.47 -11.23
C LEU A 94 0.37 -2.81 -12.70
N SER A 95 1.30 -2.54 -13.61
CA SER A 95 1.16 -2.92 -15.03
C SER A 95 1.09 -4.45 -15.22
N LEU A 96 1.66 -5.24 -14.29
CA LEU A 96 1.55 -6.70 -14.29
C LEU A 96 0.11 -7.19 -14.06
N LEU A 97 -0.76 -6.30 -13.59
CA LEU A 97 -2.19 -6.53 -13.35
C LEU A 97 -3.06 -5.76 -14.34
N ASP A 98 -2.49 -5.30 -15.47
CA ASP A 98 -3.15 -4.45 -16.46
C ASP A 98 -3.75 -3.17 -15.85
N PHE A 99 -3.06 -2.61 -14.84
CA PHE A 99 -3.51 -1.41 -14.15
C PHE A 99 -2.48 -0.28 -14.24
N GLY A 100 -2.78 0.72 -15.06
CA GLY A 100 -1.88 1.84 -15.34
C GLY A 100 -0.86 1.54 -16.44
N LEU A 101 -0.01 2.52 -16.71
CA LEU A 101 1.10 2.41 -17.67
C LEU A 101 2.40 2.11 -16.93
N ASP A 102 3.38 1.58 -17.66
CA ASP A 102 4.77 1.65 -17.20
C ASP A 102 5.26 3.10 -17.28
N ASP A 103 5.73 3.63 -16.15
CA ASP A 103 6.11 5.02 -16.03
C ASP A 103 7.44 5.27 -15.32
N GLU A 104 7.95 4.31 -14.55
CA GLU A 104 9.19 4.45 -13.79
C GLU A 104 10.36 3.71 -14.46
N PRO A 105 11.47 4.41 -14.81
CA PRO A 105 12.67 3.76 -15.29
C PRO A 105 13.46 3.11 -14.15
N ILE A 106 14.14 1.99 -14.44
CA ILE A 106 15.03 1.33 -13.46
C ILE A 106 16.32 2.13 -13.29
N LEU A 107 16.89 2.61 -14.40
CA LEU A 107 18.01 3.55 -14.45
C LEU A 107 17.69 4.66 -15.46
N SER A 108 17.58 5.89 -14.99
CA SER A 108 17.14 7.01 -15.81
C SER A 108 18.21 7.48 -16.79
N ASP A 109 17.86 7.58 -18.07
CA ASP A 109 18.78 7.92 -19.16
C ASP A 109 18.40 9.19 -19.93
N LYS A 110 17.15 9.66 -19.81
CA LYS A 110 16.61 10.83 -20.52
C LYS A 110 16.30 12.01 -19.60
N LYS A 111 15.66 11.74 -18.47
CA LYS A 111 15.13 12.74 -17.54
C LYS A 111 15.06 12.13 -16.16
N VAL A 112 15.27 12.94 -15.14
CA VAL A 112 14.96 12.62 -13.76
C VAL A 112 13.84 13.51 -13.26
N ALA A 113 12.92 12.91 -12.52
CA ALA A 113 11.71 13.52 -11.99
C ALA A 113 11.71 13.61 -10.47
N TYR A 114 12.74 13.09 -9.78
CA TYR A 114 12.96 13.37 -8.35
C TYR A 114 14.44 13.38 -7.95
N ARG A 115 14.73 14.00 -6.79
CA ARG A 115 16.07 14.02 -6.20
C ARG A 115 16.39 12.66 -5.58
N GLY A 116 17.48 12.03 -6.01
CA GLY A 116 17.87 10.68 -5.59
C GLY A 116 17.60 9.59 -6.64
N GLU A 117 16.98 9.95 -7.76
CA GLU A 117 16.68 9.03 -8.85
C GLU A 117 17.96 8.40 -9.44
N PRO A 118 18.03 7.07 -9.59
CA PRO A 118 19.22 6.39 -10.05
C PRO A 118 19.42 6.56 -11.56
N VAL A 119 20.66 6.86 -11.98
CA VAL A 119 21.00 7.13 -13.40
C VAL A 119 22.03 6.12 -13.94
N ALA A 120 22.84 5.56 -13.05
CA ALA A 120 23.79 4.50 -13.37
C ALA A 120 23.99 3.61 -12.14
N ALA A 121 24.30 2.33 -12.36
CA ALA A 121 24.65 1.39 -11.30
C ALA A 121 26.09 0.91 -11.48
N VAL A 122 26.92 1.06 -10.44
CA VAL A 122 28.32 0.65 -10.43
C VAL A 122 28.46 -0.64 -9.63
N ILE A 123 29.16 -1.62 -10.21
CA ILE A 123 29.46 -2.91 -9.60
C ILE A 123 30.97 -3.00 -9.35
N ALA A 124 31.38 -3.20 -8.09
CA ALA A 124 32.79 -3.31 -7.70
C ALA A 124 33.04 -4.48 -6.74
N ARG A 125 34.31 -4.79 -6.46
CA ARG A 125 34.71 -5.91 -5.58
C ARG A 125 34.35 -5.68 -4.12
N THR A 126 34.28 -4.41 -3.69
CA THR A 126 33.89 -4.03 -2.34
C THR A 126 32.83 -2.94 -2.38
N GLU A 127 32.06 -2.83 -1.30
CA GLU A 127 31.07 -1.76 -1.15
C GLU A 127 31.70 -0.36 -1.21
N ALA A 128 32.86 -0.18 -0.58
CA ALA A 128 33.58 1.10 -0.57
C ALA A 128 34.03 1.53 -1.98
N GLU A 129 34.59 0.60 -2.77
CA GLU A 129 34.93 0.85 -4.17
C GLU A 129 33.69 1.21 -5.00
N ALA A 130 32.57 0.51 -4.81
CA ALA A 130 31.31 0.78 -5.52
C ALA A 130 30.76 2.18 -5.20
N ARG A 131 30.79 2.59 -3.93
CA ARG A 131 30.38 3.95 -3.49
C ARG A 131 31.27 5.03 -4.10
N ALA A 132 32.58 4.87 -4.01
CA ALA A 132 33.53 5.83 -4.54
C ALA A 132 33.37 5.99 -6.06
N ALA A 133 33.19 4.88 -6.79
CA ALA A 133 33.01 4.91 -8.23
C ALA A 133 31.63 5.42 -8.66
N ALA A 134 30.56 5.15 -7.90
CA ALA A 134 29.25 5.78 -8.15
C ALA A 134 29.31 7.32 -8.04
N ALA A 135 30.11 7.85 -7.11
CA ALA A 135 30.34 9.30 -6.98
C ALA A 135 31.19 9.89 -8.11
N ALA A 136 31.96 9.07 -8.84
CA ALA A 136 32.79 9.49 -9.96
C ALA A 136 32.03 9.52 -11.31
N VAL A 137 30.79 9.03 -11.36
CA VAL A 137 29.93 9.17 -12.55
C VAL A 137 29.55 10.63 -12.73
N GLN A 138 29.84 11.18 -13.90
CA GLN A 138 29.51 12.57 -14.24
C GLN A 138 28.27 12.61 -15.12
N VAL A 139 27.37 13.55 -14.86
CA VAL A 139 26.16 13.72 -15.65
C VAL A 139 26.02 15.19 -16.02
N ASP A 140 25.82 15.45 -17.31
CA ASP A 140 25.50 16.77 -17.83
C ASP A 140 23.98 16.98 -17.74
N TRP A 141 23.60 17.98 -16.93
CA TRP A 141 22.22 18.26 -16.55
C TRP A 141 21.70 19.54 -17.20
N GLU A 142 20.47 19.49 -17.67
CA GLU A 142 19.64 20.67 -17.89
C GLU A 142 18.54 20.68 -16.84
N VAL A 143 18.70 21.53 -15.82
CA VAL A 143 17.71 21.66 -14.73
C VAL A 143 16.40 22.22 -15.30
N LEU A 144 15.28 21.58 -14.93
CA LEU A 144 13.94 21.94 -15.37
C LEU A 144 13.12 22.54 -14.21
N PRO A 145 12.09 23.35 -14.50
CA PRO A 145 11.09 23.75 -13.50
C PRO A 145 10.44 22.51 -12.87
N HIS A 146 10.21 22.54 -11.56
CA HIS A 146 9.64 21.41 -10.81
C HIS A 146 8.48 21.88 -9.93
N VAL A 147 7.62 20.95 -9.53
CA VAL A 147 6.46 21.22 -8.67
C VAL A 147 6.41 20.24 -7.51
N LEU A 148 6.24 20.76 -6.29
CA LEU A 148 6.23 19.99 -5.04
C LEU A 148 4.95 20.21 -4.25
N ASP A 149 3.89 20.78 -4.81
CA ASP A 149 2.61 20.85 -4.12
C ASP A 149 1.54 20.25 -5.03
N VAL A 150 0.72 19.37 -4.46
CA VAL A 150 -0.29 18.63 -5.22
C VAL A 150 -1.37 19.55 -5.80
N GLU A 151 -1.70 20.66 -5.14
CA GLU A 151 -2.68 21.62 -5.66
C GLU A 151 -2.05 22.51 -6.74
N GLU A 152 -0.77 22.89 -6.59
CA GLU A 152 -0.05 23.60 -7.65
C GLU A 152 0.20 22.72 -8.89
N ALA A 153 0.48 21.42 -8.69
CA ALA A 153 0.81 20.48 -9.77
C ALA A 153 -0.33 20.28 -10.77
N ILE A 154 -1.58 20.42 -10.33
CA ILE A 154 -2.76 20.22 -11.17
C ILE A 154 -3.30 21.51 -11.81
N LYS A 155 -2.68 22.67 -11.52
CA LYS A 155 -3.09 23.95 -12.12
C LYS A 155 -2.72 24.01 -13.61
N PRO A 156 -3.50 24.74 -14.43
CA PRO A 156 -3.10 25.03 -15.80
C PRO A 156 -1.71 25.68 -15.88
N GLY A 157 -0.83 25.14 -16.73
CA GLY A 157 0.53 25.65 -16.91
C GLY A 157 1.57 25.17 -15.89
N ALA A 158 1.19 24.32 -14.93
CA ALA A 158 2.16 23.67 -14.04
C ALA A 158 3.16 22.82 -14.84
N PRO A 159 4.43 22.72 -14.40
CA PRO A 159 5.40 21.83 -15.04
C PRO A 159 4.90 20.39 -15.04
N ALA A 160 4.90 19.74 -16.20
CA ALA A 160 4.57 18.31 -16.29
C ALA A 160 5.70 17.48 -15.68
N VAL A 161 5.37 16.67 -14.67
CA VAL A 161 6.32 15.75 -14.03
C VAL A 161 6.62 14.60 -14.98
N LEU A 162 5.58 14.00 -15.53
CA LEU A 162 5.64 12.92 -16.51
C LEU A 162 4.98 13.33 -17.81
N ASP A 163 5.66 13.12 -18.94
CA ASP A 163 5.17 13.52 -20.26
C ASP A 163 3.91 12.72 -20.65
N ILE A 164 3.79 11.48 -20.17
CA ILE A 164 2.61 10.61 -20.36
C ILE A 164 1.39 11.05 -19.54
N TYR A 165 1.58 11.90 -18.51
CA TYR A 165 0.53 12.44 -17.66
C TYR A 165 0.65 13.97 -17.60
N PRO A 166 0.37 14.70 -18.70
CA PRO A 166 0.66 16.13 -18.81
C PRO A 166 -0.15 17.01 -17.86
N SER A 167 -1.26 16.49 -17.32
CA SER A 167 -2.09 17.16 -16.30
C SER A 167 -1.67 16.85 -14.86
N ASN A 168 -0.56 16.12 -14.68
CA ASN A 168 -0.06 15.62 -13.39
C ASN A 168 -1.09 14.79 -12.60
N LYS A 169 -2.08 14.18 -13.26
CA LYS A 169 -3.08 13.29 -12.65
C LYS A 169 -3.02 11.90 -13.26
N PHE A 170 -3.11 10.86 -12.44
CA PHE A 170 -3.29 9.49 -12.92
C PHE A 170 -4.63 9.37 -13.66
N VAL A 171 -4.64 8.56 -14.73
CA VAL A 171 -5.86 8.28 -15.51
C VAL A 171 -6.37 6.89 -15.18
N TYR A 172 -7.44 6.83 -14.41
CA TYR A 172 -8.18 5.62 -14.06
C TYR A 172 -9.03 5.11 -15.22
N HIS A 173 -8.93 3.82 -15.48
CA HIS A 173 -9.72 3.12 -16.52
C HIS A 173 -9.61 3.77 -17.91
N GLY A 174 -8.49 4.43 -18.20
CA GLY A 174 -8.25 5.13 -19.47
C GLY A 174 -9.12 6.38 -19.71
N LYS A 175 -9.93 6.81 -18.74
CA LYS A 175 -10.92 7.87 -18.92
C LYS A 175 -10.96 8.89 -17.78
N TYR A 176 -10.85 8.46 -16.53
CA TYR A 176 -11.15 9.29 -15.37
C TYR A 176 -9.87 9.83 -14.73
N ASP A 177 -9.75 11.14 -14.53
CA ASP A 177 -8.58 11.76 -13.92
C ASP A 177 -8.57 11.71 -12.38
N HIS A 178 -9.58 11.05 -11.78
CA HIS A 178 -9.70 10.81 -10.34
C HIS A 178 -10.66 9.66 -10.04
N GLN A 179 -10.58 9.15 -8.80
CA GLN A 179 -11.57 8.22 -8.27
C GLN A 179 -12.75 8.96 -7.65
N LYS A 180 -13.95 8.44 -7.85
CA LYS A 180 -15.21 9.05 -7.41
C LYS A 180 -15.99 8.09 -6.52
N LEU A 181 -16.64 8.64 -5.49
CA LEU A 181 -17.74 8.00 -4.77
C LEU A 181 -18.98 8.89 -4.87
N ARG A 182 -20.13 8.31 -5.22
CA ARG A 182 -21.43 9.01 -5.34
C ARG A 182 -22.52 8.17 -4.69
N TYR A 183 -23.21 8.76 -3.73
CA TYR A 183 -24.30 8.16 -2.99
C TYR A 183 -25.27 9.25 -2.54
N GLY A 184 -26.53 9.19 -2.98
CA GLY A 184 -27.52 10.23 -2.62
C GLY A 184 -27.28 11.58 -3.29
N ASP A 185 -27.82 12.63 -2.69
CA ASP A 185 -27.72 14.02 -3.13
C ASP A 185 -27.08 14.87 -2.02
N VAL A 186 -25.76 15.03 -2.12
CA VAL A 186 -24.96 15.72 -1.11
C VAL A 186 -25.23 17.22 -1.09
N ASP A 187 -25.36 17.86 -2.26
CA ASP A 187 -25.50 19.32 -2.30
C ASP A 187 -26.88 19.73 -1.75
N ARG A 188 -27.95 18.97 -2.03
CA ARG A 188 -29.25 19.18 -1.38
C ARG A 188 -29.16 18.95 0.13
N ALA A 189 -28.58 17.84 0.56
CA ALA A 189 -28.51 17.49 1.98
C ALA A 189 -27.64 18.46 2.79
N LEU A 190 -26.62 19.07 2.20
CA LEU A 190 -25.85 20.15 2.82
C LEU A 190 -26.67 21.44 2.96
N ALA A 191 -27.53 21.77 1.98
CA ALA A 191 -28.39 22.95 2.05
C ALA A 191 -29.53 22.80 3.08
N GLU A 192 -29.95 21.57 3.36
CA GLU A 192 -30.99 21.23 4.35
C GLU A 192 -30.43 20.96 5.76
N ALA A 193 -29.10 20.90 5.92
CA ALA A 193 -28.48 20.61 7.21
C ALA A 193 -28.59 21.80 8.19
N ASP A 194 -28.72 21.49 9.49
CA ASP A 194 -28.77 22.52 10.53
C ASP A 194 -27.39 23.18 10.74
N ASN A 195 -26.33 22.39 10.60
CA ASN A 195 -24.94 22.81 10.76
C ASN A 195 -24.10 22.26 9.60
N VAL A 196 -23.15 23.06 9.12
CA VAL A 196 -22.15 22.66 8.14
C VAL A 196 -20.77 22.81 8.77
N VAL A 197 -20.01 21.71 8.83
CA VAL A 197 -18.68 21.68 9.43
C VAL A 197 -17.66 21.38 8.35
N GLU A 198 -16.64 22.24 8.26
CA GLU A 198 -15.59 22.11 7.25
C GLU A 198 -14.21 21.89 7.88
N GLY A 199 -13.37 21.12 7.19
CA GLY A 199 -12.02 20.83 7.66
C GLY A 199 -11.04 20.55 6.53
N ARG A 200 -9.81 21.02 6.73
CA ARG A 200 -8.63 20.67 5.93
C ARG A 200 -7.64 19.91 6.79
N TYR A 201 -7.21 18.75 6.33
CA TYR A 201 -6.28 17.86 7.03
C TYR A 201 -5.12 17.52 6.12
N GLN A 202 -3.92 17.42 6.69
CA GLN A 202 -2.72 17.07 5.94
C GLN A 202 -1.87 16.09 6.74
N MET A 203 -1.42 15.04 6.06
CA MET A 203 -0.44 14.10 6.57
C MET A 203 0.87 14.30 5.80
N SER A 204 1.97 14.37 6.55
CA SER A 204 3.33 14.38 5.98
C SER A 204 3.69 13.00 5.41
N PRO A 205 4.64 12.93 4.46
CA PRO A 205 5.16 11.63 4.04
C PRO A 205 5.88 10.95 5.21
N ILE A 206 5.80 9.62 5.27
CA ILE A 206 6.40 8.81 6.35
C ILE A 206 7.14 7.64 5.71
N GLU A 207 8.42 7.50 6.03
CA GLU A 207 9.22 6.34 5.64
C GLU A 207 9.03 5.20 6.66
N GLN A 208 9.06 3.96 6.17
CA GLN A 208 8.67 2.75 6.87
C GLN A 208 9.66 2.33 7.97
N ALA A 209 10.91 2.70 7.83
CA ALA A 209 12.05 2.42 8.67
C ALA A 209 12.18 0.93 9.04
N PRO A 210 12.13 -0.01 8.08
CA PRO A 210 12.36 -1.42 8.37
C PRO A 210 13.77 -1.59 8.94
N ILE A 211 13.96 -2.44 9.96
CA ILE A 211 15.28 -2.61 10.62
C ILE A 211 16.31 -3.15 9.63
N GLU A 212 15.94 -4.19 8.89
CA GLU A 212 16.67 -4.65 7.71
C GLU A 212 16.35 -3.70 6.55
N THR A 213 17.38 -3.13 5.91
CA THR A 213 17.19 -2.29 4.71
C THR A 213 16.80 -3.10 3.49
N CYS A 214 16.30 -2.44 2.45
CA CYS A 214 15.99 -3.07 1.17
C CYS A 214 17.25 -3.56 0.47
N GLY A 215 17.16 -4.76 -0.11
CA GLY A 215 18.26 -5.35 -0.84
C GLY A 215 17.99 -6.74 -1.36
N ALA A 216 18.88 -7.18 -2.23
CA ALA A 216 18.93 -8.51 -2.80
C ALA A 216 20.37 -8.94 -3.13
N ILE A 217 20.60 -10.25 -3.10
CA ILE A 217 21.81 -10.91 -3.61
C ILE A 217 21.38 -11.85 -4.72
N ALA A 218 21.93 -11.67 -5.92
CA ALA A 218 21.71 -12.59 -7.03
C ALA A 218 23.00 -13.32 -7.39
N ALA A 219 22.88 -14.58 -7.79
CA ALA A 219 24.02 -15.40 -8.23
C ALA A 219 23.65 -16.26 -9.45
N PRO A 220 24.61 -16.50 -10.37
CA PRO A 220 24.40 -17.47 -11.45
C PRO A 220 24.22 -18.89 -10.90
N GLU A 221 23.25 -19.61 -11.46
CA GLU A 221 23.09 -21.06 -11.34
C GLU A 221 23.48 -21.72 -12.69
N GLN A 222 23.25 -23.02 -12.82
CA GLN A 222 23.44 -23.74 -14.09
C GLN A 222 22.38 -23.35 -15.13
N ASN A 223 22.73 -23.49 -16.42
CA ASN A 223 21.81 -23.33 -17.54
C ASN A 223 21.15 -21.94 -17.59
N ASP A 224 21.92 -20.86 -17.48
CA ASP A 224 21.41 -19.47 -17.52
C ASP A 224 20.24 -19.21 -16.56
N ARG A 225 20.27 -19.86 -15.39
CA ARG A 225 19.35 -19.60 -14.28
C ARG A 225 20.03 -18.74 -13.24
N TYR A 226 19.25 -18.02 -12.45
CA TYR A 226 19.75 -17.12 -11.43
C TYR A 226 18.95 -17.30 -10.15
N VAL A 227 19.65 -17.51 -9.04
CA VAL A 227 19.06 -17.44 -7.71
C VAL A 227 19.09 -15.99 -7.24
N CYS A 228 18.03 -15.54 -6.57
CA CYS A 228 17.89 -14.22 -5.98
C CYS A 228 17.38 -14.34 -4.55
N TYR A 229 18.26 -14.08 -3.59
CA TYR A 229 17.92 -13.92 -2.18
C TYR A 229 17.47 -12.48 -1.97
N THR A 230 16.24 -12.28 -1.52
CA THR A 230 15.63 -10.95 -1.48
C THR A 230 14.90 -10.67 -0.16
N SER A 231 14.91 -9.41 0.23
CA SER A 231 14.11 -8.89 1.36
C SER A 231 12.65 -8.58 0.98
N THR A 232 12.22 -8.81 -0.26
CA THR A 232 10.87 -8.46 -0.71
C THR A 232 9.75 -9.05 0.15
N GLN A 233 8.69 -8.25 0.30
CA GLN A 233 7.43 -8.70 0.91
C GLN A 233 6.51 -9.39 -0.10
N ALA A 234 6.86 -9.36 -1.39
CA ALA A 234 5.98 -9.73 -2.48
C ALA A 234 6.71 -10.60 -3.52
N LEU A 235 7.20 -11.76 -3.09
CA LEU A 235 8.05 -12.66 -3.90
C LEU A 235 7.56 -12.89 -5.34
N PHE A 236 6.28 -13.18 -5.54
CA PHE A 236 5.73 -13.43 -6.87
C PHE A 236 5.64 -12.16 -7.74
N PHE A 237 5.39 -11.00 -7.10
CA PHE A 237 5.42 -9.71 -7.78
C PHE A 237 6.87 -9.36 -8.18
N SER A 238 7.84 -9.48 -7.27
CA SER A 238 9.25 -9.27 -7.61
C SER A 238 9.76 -10.23 -8.68
N LEU A 239 9.32 -11.49 -8.68
CA LEU A 239 9.63 -12.46 -9.73
C LEU A 239 9.07 -12.00 -11.09
N GLY A 240 7.81 -11.58 -11.14
CA GLY A 240 7.16 -11.08 -12.36
C GLY A 240 7.82 -9.80 -12.88
N THR A 241 8.14 -8.86 -12.00
CA THR A 241 8.84 -7.62 -12.34
C THR A 241 10.25 -7.90 -12.85
N ALA A 242 11.01 -8.77 -12.19
CA ALA A 242 12.35 -9.14 -12.64
C ALA A 242 12.30 -9.85 -14.02
N ALA A 243 11.38 -10.79 -14.21
CA ALA A 243 11.17 -11.46 -15.50
C ALA A 243 10.88 -10.45 -16.62
N LYS A 244 9.99 -9.48 -16.36
CA LYS A 244 9.66 -8.40 -17.30
C LYS A 244 10.85 -7.50 -17.62
N VAL A 245 11.49 -6.94 -16.59
CA VAL A 245 12.61 -5.98 -16.72
C VAL A 245 13.81 -6.61 -17.45
N LEU A 246 14.08 -7.88 -17.17
CA LEU A 246 15.20 -8.62 -17.78
C LEU A 246 14.82 -9.27 -19.12
N SER A 247 13.57 -9.14 -19.56
CA SER A 247 13.04 -9.80 -20.75
C SER A 247 13.32 -11.31 -20.77
N MET A 248 13.08 -11.98 -19.65
CA MET A 248 13.37 -13.42 -19.48
C MET A 248 12.20 -14.20 -18.88
N PRO A 249 12.06 -15.50 -19.19
CA PRO A 249 11.05 -16.34 -18.56
C PRO A 249 11.27 -16.46 -17.05
N SER A 250 10.20 -16.39 -16.25
CA SER A 250 10.28 -16.55 -14.79
C SER A 250 10.85 -17.89 -14.35
N SER A 251 10.77 -18.95 -15.17
CA SER A 251 11.38 -20.27 -14.89
C SER A 251 12.91 -20.25 -14.83
N ARG A 252 13.55 -19.20 -15.36
CA ARG A 252 14.99 -18.96 -15.24
C ARG A 252 15.38 -18.26 -13.94
N LEU A 253 14.40 -17.83 -13.13
CA LEU A 253 14.60 -17.09 -11.89
C LEU A 253 14.16 -17.92 -10.69
N HIS A 254 15.04 -18.04 -9.70
CA HIS A 254 14.79 -18.74 -8.45
C HIS A 254 14.84 -17.75 -7.30
N PHE A 255 13.67 -17.31 -6.84
CA PHE A 255 13.56 -16.34 -5.75
C PHE A 255 13.50 -17.06 -4.40
N VAL A 256 14.36 -16.64 -3.48
CA VAL A 256 14.42 -17.13 -2.09
C VAL A 256 14.16 -15.96 -1.15
N GLY A 257 13.19 -16.11 -0.26
CA GLY A 257 12.82 -15.11 0.74
C GLY A 257 11.83 -15.69 1.75
N GLY A 258 11.11 -14.81 2.46
CA GLY A 258 10.11 -15.19 3.48
C GLY A 258 10.50 -14.82 4.91
N THR A 259 11.80 -14.74 5.19
CA THR A 259 12.34 -14.10 6.39
C THR A 259 12.72 -12.66 6.04
N VAL A 260 12.02 -11.67 6.61
CA VAL A 260 12.20 -10.26 6.29
C VAL A 260 12.27 -9.46 7.59
N GLY A 261 13.30 -8.62 7.74
CA GLY A 261 13.55 -7.80 8.94
C GLY A 261 12.68 -6.54 9.01
N GLY A 262 11.38 -6.72 8.78
CA GLY A 262 10.42 -5.65 8.60
C GLY A 262 10.39 -5.14 7.15
N GLY A 263 9.22 -4.67 6.72
CA GLY A 263 9.07 -4.04 5.40
C GLY A 263 7.94 -3.01 5.42
N PHE A 264 6.85 -3.31 6.12
CA PHE A 264 5.76 -2.37 6.41
C PHE A 264 5.10 -1.74 5.16
N GLY A 265 5.33 -2.32 3.98
CA GLY A 265 4.88 -1.85 2.68
C GLY A 265 6.00 -1.32 1.78
N GLY A 266 7.15 -0.92 2.34
CA GLY A 266 8.27 -0.33 1.58
C GLY A 266 9.10 -1.32 0.76
N LYS A 267 8.92 -2.63 1.01
CA LYS A 267 9.63 -3.73 0.32
C LYS A 267 8.76 -4.46 -0.70
N VAL A 268 7.76 -3.77 -1.26
CA VAL A 268 6.88 -4.31 -2.31
C VAL A 268 7.34 -3.92 -3.71
N ASP A 269 8.02 -2.78 -3.85
CA ASP A 269 8.55 -2.30 -5.13
C ASP A 269 9.88 -3.00 -5.45
N SER A 270 10.01 -3.48 -6.69
CA SER A 270 11.09 -4.39 -7.08
C SER A 270 12.14 -3.70 -7.96
N ILE A 271 13.08 -3.02 -7.32
CA ILE A 271 14.24 -2.39 -8.00
C ILE A 271 15.53 -3.18 -7.73
N HIS A 272 15.65 -3.77 -6.55
CA HIS A 272 16.89 -4.43 -6.11
C HIS A 272 17.15 -5.73 -6.87
N GLU A 273 16.11 -6.55 -6.98
CA GLU A 273 16.18 -7.87 -7.59
C GLU A 273 16.54 -7.82 -9.07
N PRO A 274 15.83 -7.07 -9.94
CA PRO A 274 16.20 -7.01 -11.35
C PRO A 274 17.63 -6.50 -11.55
N LEU A 275 18.08 -5.49 -10.80
CA LEU A 275 19.44 -4.96 -10.94
C LEU A 275 20.51 -5.93 -10.43
N ALA A 276 20.29 -6.60 -9.30
CA ALA A 276 21.21 -7.62 -8.80
C ALA A 276 21.36 -8.76 -9.81
N ILE A 277 20.24 -9.26 -10.35
CA ILE A 277 20.24 -10.34 -11.36
C ILE A 277 20.94 -9.88 -12.64
N LEU A 278 20.63 -8.67 -13.14
CA LEU A 278 21.31 -8.11 -14.32
C LEU A 278 22.82 -8.01 -14.09
N GLY A 279 23.23 -7.56 -12.91
CA GLY A 279 24.63 -7.52 -12.52
C GLY A 279 25.28 -8.90 -12.56
N ALA A 280 24.60 -9.91 -12.03
CA ALA A 280 25.09 -11.29 -12.04
C ALA A 280 25.18 -11.87 -13.46
N MET A 281 24.18 -11.63 -14.30
CA MET A 281 24.17 -12.00 -15.73
C MET A 281 25.37 -11.42 -16.47
N LEU A 282 25.64 -10.12 -16.25
CA LEU A 282 26.63 -9.37 -17.01
C LEU A 282 28.08 -9.55 -16.49
N THR A 283 28.26 -10.04 -15.28
CA THR A 283 29.59 -10.25 -14.68
C THR A 283 29.95 -11.72 -14.51
N GLY A 284 28.97 -12.64 -14.61
CA GLY A 284 29.14 -14.06 -14.32
C GLY A 284 29.45 -14.33 -12.84
N ARG A 285 29.18 -13.38 -11.94
CA ARG A 285 29.54 -13.44 -10.51
C ARG A 285 28.35 -13.06 -9.64
N PRO A 286 28.30 -13.52 -8.37
CA PRO A 286 27.29 -13.06 -7.43
C PRO A 286 27.35 -11.55 -7.21
N VAL A 287 26.20 -10.88 -7.17
CA VAL A 287 26.08 -9.43 -6.98
C VAL A 287 25.07 -9.12 -5.87
N LYS A 288 25.51 -8.35 -4.88
CA LYS A 288 24.68 -7.74 -3.85
C LYS A 288 24.31 -6.31 -4.25
N TYR A 289 23.02 -6.01 -4.27
CA TYR A 289 22.52 -4.64 -4.27
C TYR A 289 21.63 -4.43 -3.06
N ALA A 290 22.09 -3.61 -2.12
CA ALA A 290 21.37 -3.27 -0.91
C ALA A 290 21.64 -1.82 -0.53
N TRP A 291 20.64 -1.11 -0.01
CA TRP A 291 20.83 0.23 0.54
C TRP A 291 21.40 0.17 1.96
N ASP A 292 22.13 1.22 2.33
CA ASP A 292 22.33 1.51 3.75
C ASP A 292 21.14 2.31 4.31
N ARG A 293 21.18 2.60 5.61
CA ARG A 293 20.11 3.35 6.29
C ARG A 293 19.90 4.75 5.72
N ALA A 294 20.97 5.47 5.39
CA ALA A 294 20.86 6.84 4.89
C ALA A 294 20.26 6.86 3.48
N GLU A 295 20.68 5.92 2.63
CA GLU A 295 20.10 5.69 1.31
C GLU A 295 18.61 5.31 1.41
N GLU A 296 18.24 4.37 2.27
CA GLU A 296 16.84 3.99 2.50
C GLU A 296 15.97 5.20 2.87
N MET A 297 16.42 6.02 3.83
CA MET A 297 15.68 7.22 4.25
C MET A 297 15.56 8.27 3.14
N GLN A 298 16.52 8.30 2.21
CA GLN A 298 16.57 9.28 1.14
C GLN A 298 15.72 8.88 -0.07
N VAL A 299 15.80 7.61 -0.50
CA VAL A 299 15.23 7.12 -1.76
C VAL A 299 14.22 5.99 -1.62
N GLY A 300 14.10 5.42 -0.42
CA GLY A 300 13.05 4.49 -0.08
C GLY A 300 11.68 5.12 -0.32
N ALA A 301 10.75 4.30 -0.80
CA ALA A 301 9.43 4.72 -1.19
C ALA A 301 8.57 5.01 0.06
N PRO A 302 8.26 6.27 0.41
CA PRO A 302 7.52 6.53 1.63
C PRO A 302 6.03 6.27 1.43
N ARG A 303 5.25 6.32 2.53
CA ARG A 303 3.84 6.72 2.41
C ARG A 303 3.77 8.12 1.79
N GLY A 304 2.89 8.31 0.82
CA GLY A 304 2.65 9.61 0.19
C GLY A 304 2.11 10.64 1.18
N ALA A 305 2.39 11.91 0.91
CA ALA A 305 1.69 13.00 1.57
C ALA A 305 0.25 13.06 1.07
N GLU A 306 -0.68 13.42 1.95
CA GLU A 306 -2.10 13.45 1.61
C GLU A 306 -2.71 14.76 2.09
N ARG A 307 -3.60 15.35 1.29
CA ARG A 307 -4.36 16.56 1.64
C ARG A 307 -5.84 16.27 1.45
N TRP A 308 -6.59 16.47 2.52
CA TRP A 308 -8.00 16.09 2.61
C TRP A 308 -8.85 17.30 2.99
N TYR A 309 -9.95 17.47 2.28
CA TYR A 309 -10.98 18.46 2.52
C TYR A 309 -12.29 17.74 2.80
N ILE A 310 -12.90 18.03 3.93
CA ILE A 310 -14.15 17.39 4.38
C ILE A 310 -15.15 18.49 4.70
N THR A 311 -16.37 18.32 4.19
CA THR A 311 -17.53 19.13 4.56
C THR A 311 -18.66 18.18 4.96
N ASP A 312 -19.06 18.23 6.22
CA ASP A 312 -20.18 17.45 6.75
C ASP A 312 -21.40 18.35 7.00
N GLY A 313 -22.57 17.87 6.57
CA GLY A 313 -23.87 18.42 6.95
C GLY A 313 -24.41 17.63 8.13
N VAL A 314 -24.78 18.33 9.20
CA VAL A 314 -25.10 17.73 10.50
C VAL A 314 -26.39 18.34 11.05
N THR A 315 -27.29 17.50 11.54
CA THR A 315 -28.48 17.95 12.26
C THR A 315 -28.15 18.37 13.69
N ASN A 316 -29.02 19.15 14.33
CA ASN A 316 -28.85 19.56 15.73
C ASN A 316 -28.82 18.38 16.72
N ASP A 317 -29.38 17.22 16.34
CA ASP A 317 -29.34 15.99 17.12
C ASP A 317 -28.09 15.11 16.83
N GLY A 318 -27.13 15.63 16.05
CA GLY A 318 -25.81 15.01 15.81
C GLY A 318 -25.76 13.98 14.68
N ARG A 319 -26.81 13.82 13.87
CA ARG A 319 -26.75 12.92 12.69
C ARG A 319 -26.03 13.59 11.53
N ILE A 320 -25.08 12.88 10.95
CA ILE A 320 -24.40 13.31 9.73
C ILE A 320 -25.26 12.92 8.54
N VAL A 321 -25.85 13.91 7.89
CA VAL A 321 -26.78 13.72 6.75
C VAL A 321 -26.07 13.84 5.40
N ALA A 322 -24.92 14.51 5.36
CA ALA A 322 -24.15 14.67 4.14
C ALA A 322 -22.65 14.66 4.46
N ARG A 323 -21.85 14.06 3.57
CA ARG A 323 -20.40 14.18 3.56
C ARG A 323 -19.89 14.45 2.15
N LYS A 324 -19.17 15.55 1.99
CA LYS A 324 -18.42 15.90 0.78
C LYS A 324 -16.93 15.80 1.06
N PHE A 325 -16.20 15.10 0.19
CA PHE A 325 -14.77 14.87 0.34
C PHE A 325 -14.01 15.28 -0.92
N THR A 326 -12.91 16.01 -0.76
CA THR A 326 -11.91 16.18 -1.83
C THR A 326 -10.53 15.78 -1.31
N GLY A 327 -9.83 14.96 -2.08
CA GLY A 327 -8.54 14.40 -1.69
C GLY A 327 -7.48 14.55 -2.75
N TYR A 328 -6.28 14.91 -2.32
CA TYR A 328 -5.09 14.91 -3.15
C TYR A 328 -4.05 14.00 -2.52
N PHE A 329 -3.71 12.92 -3.22
CA PHE A 329 -2.68 11.97 -2.82
C PHE A 329 -1.41 12.26 -3.62
N ASP A 330 -0.33 12.61 -2.94
CA ASP A 330 0.97 12.85 -3.58
C ASP A 330 1.64 11.50 -3.90
N ALA A 331 1.64 11.15 -5.19
CA ALA A 331 2.31 9.95 -5.68
C ALA A 331 3.84 10.12 -5.77
N GLY A 332 4.35 11.35 -5.61
CA GLY A 332 5.70 11.69 -6.04
C GLY A 332 5.83 11.58 -7.56
N ALA A 333 7.02 11.24 -8.03
CA ALA A 333 7.34 11.32 -9.45
C ALA A 333 6.70 10.24 -10.33
N TYR A 334 6.34 9.08 -9.76
CA TYR A 334 5.88 7.90 -10.50
C TYR A 334 4.69 7.23 -9.81
N THR A 335 3.90 6.47 -10.57
CA THR A 335 2.63 5.89 -10.08
C THR A 335 2.83 4.95 -8.89
N ARG A 336 3.81 4.03 -8.99
CA ARG A 336 4.00 2.88 -8.09
C ARG A 336 2.65 2.30 -7.63
N LEU A 337 2.40 2.23 -6.34
CA LEU A 337 1.14 1.73 -5.77
C LEU A 337 0.11 2.82 -5.47
N SER A 338 0.46 4.11 -5.56
CA SER A 338 -0.36 5.24 -5.07
C SER A 338 -1.76 5.28 -5.69
N SER A 339 -1.86 5.01 -6.99
CA SER A 339 -3.14 4.95 -7.71
C SER A 339 -4.07 3.86 -7.16
N TYR A 340 -3.52 2.71 -6.76
CA TYR A 340 -4.25 1.62 -6.12
C TYR A 340 -4.62 1.91 -4.66
N ALA A 341 -3.78 2.68 -3.94
CA ALA A 341 -4.10 3.17 -2.59
C ALA A 341 -5.44 3.91 -2.58
N ILE A 342 -5.61 4.81 -3.54
CA ILE A 342 -6.79 5.67 -3.63
C ILE A 342 -8.06 4.87 -3.88
N ILE A 343 -8.00 3.81 -4.70
CA ILE A 343 -9.16 2.92 -4.91
C ILE A 343 -9.64 2.34 -3.58
N LYS A 344 -8.72 1.92 -2.71
CA LYS A 344 -9.06 1.43 -1.37
C LYS A 344 -9.58 2.54 -0.47
N GLY A 345 -8.90 3.68 -0.46
CA GLY A 345 -9.24 4.83 0.38
C GLY A 345 -10.62 5.39 0.09
N VAL A 346 -11.02 5.48 -1.18
CA VAL A 346 -12.33 6.01 -1.57
C VAL A 346 -13.49 5.21 -0.98
N GLY A 347 -13.36 3.88 -0.86
CA GLY A 347 -14.34 3.04 -0.18
C GLY A 347 -14.47 3.32 1.33
N HIS A 348 -13.47 3.95 1.95
CA HIS A 348 -13.42 4.24 3.39
C HIS A 348 -13.81 5.68 3.74
N LEU A 349 -14.00 6.57 2.76
CA LEU A 349 -14.32 7.99 2.98
C LEU A 349 -15.62 8.28 3.77
N PRO A 350 -16.68 7.45 3.71
CA PRO A 350 -17.81 7.61 4.63
C PRO A 350 -17.44 7.41 6.10
N GLY A 351 -16.28 6.82 6.38
CA GLY A 351 -15.92 6.30 7.69
C GLY A 351 -16.74 5.07 8.05
N PRO A 352 -16.65 4.59 9.30
CA PRO A 352 -17.50 3.52 9.82
C PRO A 352 -18.92 4.02 10.17
N TYR A 353 -19.43 5.02 9.45
CA TYR A 353 -20.65 5.77 9.77
C TYR A 353 -21.71 5.65 8.67
N THR A 354 -22.97 5.61 9.10
CA THR A 354 -24.14 5.62 8.23
C THR A 354 -24.46 7.05 7.83
N ILE A 355 -24.00 7.43 6.63
CA ILE A 355 -24.22 8.75 6.05
C ILE A 355 -25.06 8.58 4.77
N PRO A 356 -26.27 9.16 4.69
CA PRO A 356 -27.20 8.91 3.60
C PRO A 356 -26.80 9.59 2.28
N ASN A 357 -25.95 10.62 2.34
CA ASN A 357 -25.47 11.34 1.16
C ASN A 357 -23.94 11.48 1.23
N VAL A 358 -23.21 10.86 0.29
CA VAL A 358 -21.75 10.91 0.24
C VAL A 358 -21.28 11.19 -1.18
N SER A 359 -20.36 12.16 -1.32
CA SER A 359 -19.71 12.50 -2.57
C SER A 359 -18.23 12.69 -2.31
N ALA A 360 -17.38 12.03 -3.09
CA ALA A 360 -15.94 12.21 -2.99
C ALA A 360 -15.24 12.28 -4.34
N ASN A 361 -14.22 13.12 -4.42
CA ASN A 361 -13.29 13.22 -5.54
C ASN A 361 -11.86 13.08 -5.03
N VAL A 362 -11.13 12.04 -5.45
CA VAL A 362 -9.77 11.80 -4.97
C VAL A 362 -8.80 11.65 -6.13
N TYR A 363 -7.83 12.56 -6.19
CA TYR A 363 -6.85 12.70 -7.24
C TYR A 363 -5.53 12.04 -6.82
N CYS A 364 -4.99 11.17 -7.68
CA CYS A 364 -3.59 10.74 -7.59
C CYS A 364 -2.75 11.75 -8.36
N VAL A 365 -1.92 12.52 -7.66
CA VAL A 365 -1.19 13.65 -8.23
C VAL A 365 0.30 13.37 -8.28
N TYR A 366 0.92 13.64 -9.43
CA TYR A 366 2.37 13.54 -9.59
C TYR A 366 3.04 14.85 -9.16
N THR A 367 4.14 14.72 -8.41
CA THR A 367 5.01 15.84 -8.01
C THR A 367 6.47 15.43 -8.17
N ASN A 368 7.41 16.37 -8.10
CA ASN A 368 8.84 16.07 -8.17
C ASN A 368 9.46 15.59 -6.83
N ARG A 369 8.68 14.84 -6.04
CA ARG A 369 9.11 14.14 -4.83
C ARG A 369 9.46 12.68 -5.12
N THR A 370 10.19 12.05 -4.19
CA THR A 370 10.41 10.60 -4.19
C THR A 370 9.07 9.87 -4.35
N PRO A 371 8.96 8.89 -5.27
CA PRO A 371 7.71 8.19 -5.51
C PRO A 371 7.20 7.46 -4.26
N ALA A 372 5.92 7.67 -3.96
CA ALA A 372 5.24 7.08 -2.81
C ALA A 372 4.76 5.64 -3.09
N THR A 373 4.57 4.86 -2.03
CA THR A 373 4.08 3.49 -2.12
C THR A 373 3.26 3.08 -0.90
N ALA A 374 3.03 1.77 -0.76
CA ALA A 374 2.37 1.15 0.37
C ALA A 374 3.03 1.41 1.72
N MET A 375 2.19 1.75 2.71
CA MET A 375 2.54 1.70 4.12
C MET A 375 1.32 1.36 4.97
N ARG A 376 1.42 0.32 5.83
CA ARG A 376 0.48 -0.10 6.89
C ARG A 376 -0.93 0.53 6.85
N GLY A 377 -1.95 -0.16 6.38
CA GLY A 377 -3.28 0.46 6.17
C GLY A 377 -3.28 1.35 4.92
N PHE A 378 -2.68 0.83 3.84
CA PHE A 378 -2.38 1.58 2.63
C PHE A 378 -3.62 2.21 1.98
N GLY A 379 -3.61 3.54 1.84
CA GLY A 379 -4.72 4.34 1.33
C GLY A 379 -5.83 4.64 2.35
N ILE A 380 -5.74 4.08 3.57
CA ILE A 380 -6.79 4.16 4.58
C ILE A 380 -6.36 5.04 5.75
N THR A 381 -5.11 4.95 6.21
CA THR A 381 -4.70 5.64 7.44
C THR A 381 -4.84 7.17 7.39
N GLY A 382 -4.50 7.81 6.27
CA GLY A 382 -4.65 9.26 6.16
C GLY A 382 -6.11 9.70 6.00
N VAL A 383 -6.94 8.85 5.35
CA VAL A 383 -8.40 9.00 5.33
C VAL A 383 -8.97 8.93 6.74
N ASP A 384 -8.64 7.88 7.51
CA ASP A 384 -9.13 7.69 8.87
C ASP A 384 -8.66 8.81 9.79
N PHE A 385 -7.41 9.27 9.66
CA PHE A 385 -6.91 10.45 10.39
C PHE A 385 -7.78 11.68 10.12
N ALA A 386 -8.05 11.98 8.85
CA ALA A 386 -8.83 13.16 8.48
C ALA A 386 -10.28 13.05 8.96
N ILE A 387 -10.91 11.88 8.79
CA ILE A 387 -12.28 11.61 9.23
C ILE A 387 -12.37 11.71 10.75
N GLU A 388 -11.55 10.98 11.49
CA GLU A 388 -11.69 10.88 12.94
C GLU A 388 -11.32 12.19 13.64
N ALA A 389 -10.36 12.96 13.10
CA ALA A 389 -10.11 14.32 13.57
C ALA A 389 -11.29 15.27 13.24
N HIS A 390 -11.99 15.05 12.12
CA HIS A 390 -13.17 15.84 11.77
C HIS A 390 -14.38 15.52 12.65
N MET A 391 -14.55 14.24 13.04
CA MET A 391 -15.63 13.81 13.92
C MET A 391 -15.61 14.56 15.27
N ASP A 392 -14.44 14.90 15.80
CA ASP A 392 -14.35 15.70 17.03
C ASP A 392 -14.82 17.16 16.82
N LYS A 393 -14.53 17.76 15.65
CA LYS A 393 -15.06 19.08 15.30
C LYS A 393 -16.57 19.05 15.09
N VAL A 394 -17.08 17.98 14.50
CA VAL A 394 -18.53 17.78 14.36
C VAL A 394 -19.17 17.69 15.74
N ALA A 395 -18.58 16.93 16.66
CA ALA A 395 -19.09 16.80 18.03
C ALA A 395 -19.12 18.14 18.76
N GLU A 396 -18.05 18.93 18.63
CA GLU A 396 -17.97 20.29 19.17
C GLU A 396 -19.07 21.21 18.60
N ALA A 397 -19.29 21.18 17.28
CA ALA A 397 -20.27 22.03 16.61
C ALA A 397 -21.71 21.81 17.10
N VAL A 398 -22.07 20.56 17.45
CA VAL A 398 -23.41 20.22 17.97
C VAL A 398 -23.45 20.08 19.50
N GLY A 399 -22.33 20.35 20.19
CA GLY A 399 -22.24 20.24 21.65
C GLY A 399 -22.44 18.81 22.20
N MET A 400 -22.05 17.78 21.44
CA MET A 400 -22.23 16.37 21.81
C MET A 400 -20.92 15.75 22.32
N ASN A 401 -21.02 14.77 23.22
CA ASN A 401 -19.87 13.93 23.58
C ASN A 401 -19.32 13.24 22.29
N PRO A 402 -18.01 13.33 21.99
CA PRO A 402 -17.44 12.79 20.76
C PRO A 402 -17.58 11.26 20.62
N VAL A 403 -17.68 10.52 21.73
CA VAL A 403 -17.92 9.07 21.68
C VAL A 403 -19.40 8.78 21.41
N ASP A 404 -20.31 9.55 22.02
CA ASP A 404 -21.75 9.43 21.75
C ASP A 404 -22.05 9.72 20.27
N LEU A 405 -21.46 10.78 19.69
CA LEU A 405 -21.60 11.11 18.27
C LEU A 405 -21.19 9.95 17.36
N ARG A 406 -20.06 9.29 17.68
CA ARG A 406 -19.57 8.15 16.89
C ARG A 406 -20.49 6.95 17.00
N ILE A 407 -21.00 6.63 18.19
CA ILE A 407 -21.97 5.54 18.39
C ILE A 407 -23.29 5.84 17.66
N LEU A 408 -23.76 7.08 17.74
CA LEU A 408 -24.98 7.55 17.08
C LEU A 408 -24.93 7.25 15.57
N ASN A 409 -23.84 7.68 14.93
CA ASN A 409 -23.65 7.58 13.50
C ASN A 409 -23.05 6.24 13.04
N ALA A 410 -22.59 5.36 13.94
CA ALA A 410 -21.94 4.10 13.57
C ALA A 410 -22.83 3.20 12.68
N TYR A 411 -22.18 2.48 11.77
CA TYR A 411 -22.81 1.39 11.03
C TYR A 411 -23.42 0.35 11.98
N ARG A 412 -24.60 -0.11 11.60
CA ARG A 412 -25.28 -1.29 12.15
C ARG A 412 -25.40 -2.35 11.07
N ASP A 413 -25.58 -3.59 11.48
CA ASP A 413 -25.80 -4.70 10.57
C ASP A 413 -27.08 -4.48 9.74
N GLY A 414 -26.96 -4.67 8.43
CA GLY A 414 -28.03 -4.37 7.48
C GLY A 414 -27.96 -2.97 6.85
N ASP A 415 -27.14 -2.05 7.36
CA ASP A 415 -26.99 -0.73 6.75
C ASP A 415 -26.38 -0.79 5.35
N MET A 416 -26.81 0.11 4.47
CA MET A 416 -26.23 0.25 3.14
C MET A 416 -25.06 1.22 3.19
N LYS A 417 -23.85 0.73 2.90
CA LYS A 417 -22.66 1.58 2.77
C LYS A 417 -22.72 2.38 1.48
N ALA A 418 -22.06 3.53 1.46
CA ALA A 418 -22.02 4.41 0.28
C ALA A 418 -21.47 3.72 -0.99
N HIS A 419 -20.58 2.73 -0.82
CA HIS A 419 -20.08 1.89 -1.91
C HIS A 419 -21.00 0.68 -2.24
N ARG A 420 -22.28 0.76 -1.85
CA ARG A 420 -23.37 -0.17 -2.18
C ARG A 420 -23.12 -1.62 -1.74
N ARG A 421 -22.59 -1.79 -0.54
CA ARG A 421 -22.52 -3.10 0.13
C ARG A 421 -23.24 -3.00 1.46
N VAL A 422 -24.00 -4.03 1.79
CA VAL A 422 -24.64 -4.17 3.10
C VAL A 422 -23.56 -4.40 4.15
N ALA A 423 -23.63 -3.63 5.24
CA ALA A 423 -22.79 -3.78 6.41
C ALA A 423 -23.17 -5.04 7.18
N LYS A 424 -22.15 -5.78 7.62
CA LYS A 424 -22.28 -7.04 8.35
C LYS A 424 -21.15 -7.10 9.37
N ASN A 425 -21.39 -7.79 10.48
CA ASN A 425 -20.42 -7.99 11.56
C ASN A 425 -19.87 -6.65 12.08
N CYS A 426 -20.74 -5.64 12.19
CA CYS A 426 -20.38 -4.34 12.73
C CYS A 426 -20.14 -4.47 14.24
N ALA A 427 -19.13 -3.76 14.76
CA ALA A 427 -18.79 -3.81 16.19
C ALA A 427 -18.27 -2.47 16.73
N LEU A 428 -18.39 -1.37 15.96
CA LEU A 428 -17.88 -0.08 16.41
C LEU A 428 -18.60 0.41 17.68
N ILE A 429 -19.90 0.17 17.78
CA ILE A 429 -20.72 0.58 18.93
C ILE A 429 -20.21 -0.09 20.20
N GLU A 430 -20.09 -1.41 20.18
CA GLU A 430 -19.61 -2.22 21.29
C GLU A 430 -18.15 -1.87 21.65
N CYS A 431 -17.29 -1.71 20.65
CA CYS A 431 -15.91 -1.26 20.85
C CYS A 431 -15.83 0.10 21.54
N ALA A 432 -16.64 1.08 21.10
CA ALA A 432 -16.68 2.42 21.67
C ALA A 432 -17.19 2.41 23.11
N GLN A 433 -18.19 1.59 23.42
CA GLN A 433 -18.70 1.39 24.79
C GLN A 433 -17.63 0.84 25.72
N VAL A 434 -16.89 -0.19 25.30
CA VAL A 434 -15.79 -0.78 26.09
C VAL A 434 -14.65 0.23 26.28
N VAL A 435 -14.28 0.97 25.23
CA VAL A 435 -13.24 2.01 25.33
C VAL A 435 -13.69 3.11 26.28
N ALA A 436 -14.94 3.57 26.21
CA ALA A 436 -15.48 4.59 27.10
C ALA A 436 -15.47 4.14 28.56
N GLU A 437 -15.91 2.92 28.84
CA GLU A 437 -15.85 2.31 30.17
C GLU A 437 -14.42 2.32 30.73
N LYS A 438 -13.45 1.80 29.96
CA LYS A 438 -12.05 1.70 30.38
C LYS A 438 -11.36 3.06 30.51
N ALA A 439 -11.78 4.04 29.72
CA ALA A 439 -11.26 5.40 29.76
C ALA A 439 -11.98 6.29 30.80
N GLY A 440 -13.03 5.80 31.46
CA GLY A 440 -13.83 6.60 32.40
C GLY A 440 -14.70 7.67 31.72
N ILE A 441 -15.00 7.52 30.43
CA ILE A 441 -15.86 8.44 29.67
C ILE A 441 -17.32 8.06 29.92
N THR A 442 -18.11 9.03 30.38
CA THR A 442 -19.55 8.82 30.61
C THR A 442 -20.32 8.97 29.31
N LEU A 443 -20.88 7.87 28.82
CA LEU A 443 -21.80 7.85 27.68
C LEU A 443 -23.24 8.17 28.11
N SER A 444 -24.03 8.72 27.19
CA SER A 444 -25.46 8.90 27.39
C SER A 444 -26.18 7.54 27.60
N PRO A 445 -27.35 7.51 28.29
CA PRO A 445 -28.09 6.26 28.49
C PRO A 445 -28.44 5.54 27.19
N GLU A 446 -28.77 6.31 26.14
CA GLU A 446 -29.11 5.80 24.82
C GLU A 446 -27.90 5.13 24.16
N MET A 447 -26.72 5.76 24.21
CA MET A 447 -25.51 5.20 23.59
C MET A 447 -24.95 4.02 24.37
N LYS A 448 -25.20 3.93 25.69
CA LYS A 448 -24.92 2.72 26.48
C LYS A 448 -25.81 1.53 26.11
N ALA A 449 -27.04 1.79 25.67
CA ALA A 449 -28.00 0.74 25.29
C ALA A 449 -27.95 0.37 23.80
N ALA A 450 -27.26 1.17 22.98
CA ALA A 450 -27.09 0.94 21.55
C ALA A 450 -26.35 -0.39 21.27
N SER A 451 -26.65 -0.99 20.12
CA SER A 451 -25.93 -2.16 19.61
C SER A 451 -25.85 -2.13 18.09
N SER A 452 -24.77 -2.66 17.53
CA SER A 452 -24.58 -2.83 16.09
C SER A 452 -25.58 -3.81 15.46
N LEU A 453 -26.15 -4.72 16.24
CA LEU A 453 -27.11 -5.74 15.78
C LEU A 453 -28.57 -5.25 15.77
N LYS A 454 -28.83 -4.04 16.28
CA LYS A 454 -30.17 -3.47 16.39
C LYS A 454 -30.28 -2.23 15.53
N ASP A 455 -31.49 -1.95 15.03
CA ASP A 455 -31.84 -0.73 14.30
C ASP A 455 -31.05 -0.48 13.00
N GLY A 456 -30.35 -1.50 12.49
CA GLY A 456 -29.74 -1.50 11.18
C GLY A 456 -30.71 -2.01 10.10
N GLY A 457 -30.38 -1.75 8.84
CA GLY A 457 -31.27 -2.10 7.74
C GLY A 457 -32.49 -1.17 7.66
N GLY A 458 -33.65 -1.69 7.25
CA GLY A 458 -34.85 -0.86 7.01
C GLY A 458 -34.53 0.31 6.07
N ALA A 459 -34.85 1.54 6.47
CA ALA A 459 -34.51 2.75 5.71
C ALA A 459 -33.00 2.96 5.54
N ARG A 460 -32.17 2.59 6.54
CA ARG A 460 -30.69 2.68 6.47
C ARG A 460 -30.09 1.66 5.51
N GLY A 461 -30.80 0.55 5.28
CA GLY A 461 -30.41 -0.52 4.35
C GLY A 461 -30.82 -0.30 2.90
N GLN A 462 -31.63 0.73 2.63
CA GLN A 462 -32.10 1.02 1.28
C GLN A 462 -31.07 1.83 0.49
N LEU A 463 -30.99 1.54 -0.81
CA LEU A 463 -30.27 2.42 -1.73
C LEU A 463 -31.05 3.75 -1.87
N PRO A 464 -30.35 4.89 -2.02
CA PRO A 464 -31.00 6.16 -2.30
C PRO A 464 -31.83 6.05 -3.58
N ALA A 465 -33.06 6.55 -3.54
CA ALA A 465 -33.94 6.56 -4.71
C ALA A 465 -33.32 7.34 -5.88
N HIS A 466 -32.51 8.36 -5.57
CA HIS A 466 -31.74 9.14 -6.53
C HIS A 466 -30.31 9.30 -6.03
N THR A 467 -29.34 9.27 -6.96
CA THR A 467 -27.94 9.60 -6.70
C THR A 467 -27.48 10.55 -7.78
N VAL A 468 -27.01 11.73 -7.39
CA VAL A 468 -26.48 12.71 -8.34
C VAL A 468 -25.16 12.19 -8.91
N THR A 469 -25.06 12.17 -10.24
CA THR A 469 -23.84 11.83 -10.97
C THR A 469 -23.43 12.98 -11.88
N ASP A 470 -22.13 13.19 -12.03
CA ASP A 470 -21.53 14.22 -12.89
C ASP A 470 -21.36 13.77 -14.35
N GLU A 471 -21.80 12.55 -14.67
CA GLU A 471 -21.87 11.95 -15.99
C GLU A 471 -23.29 11.42 -16.21
N ASP A 472 -23.72 11.27 -17.47
CA ASP A 472 -24.98 10.63 -17.90
C ASP A 472 -25.01 9.12 -17.57
N GLY A 473 -24.82 8.80 -16.29
CA GLY A 473 -25.28 7.59 -15.61
C GLY A 473 -24.99 6.28 -16.32
N ARG A 474 -23.73 5.82 -16.29
CA ARG A 474 -23.28 4.43 -16.07
C ARG A 474 -21.83 4.28 -16.50
N VAL A 475 -21.05 3.53 -15.72
CA VAL A 475 -19.86 2.87 -16.28
C VAL A 475 -20.37 1.81 -17.26
N THR A 476 -20.60 2.18 -18.51
CA THR A 476 -20.84 1.24 -19.60
C THR A 476 -19.50 0.63 -20.02
N GLY A 477 -19.48 -0.66 -20.35
CA GLY A 477 -18.26 -1.32 -20.85
C GLY A 477 -17.22 -1.72 -19.80
N PHE A 478 -17.52 -1.70 -18.49
CA PHE A 478 -16.65 -2.35 -17.51
C PHE A 478 -16.72 -3.87 -17.69
N GLN A 479 -15.73 -4.44 -18.37
CA GLN A 479 -15.44 -5.87 -18.24
C GLN A 479 -14.61 -6.07 -16.97
N ALA A 480 -15.16 -6.85 -16.05
CA ALA A 480 -14.45 -7.42 -14.92
C ALA A 480 -13.10 -7.99 -15.38
N THR A 481 -12.01 -7.51 -14.79
CA THR A 481 -10.68 -8.12 -14.99
C THR A 481 -10.66 -9.52 -14.39
N SER A 482 -9.64 -10.32 -14.71
CA SER A 482 -9.49 -11.71 -14.26
C SER A 482 -9.60 -11.93 -12.73
N TYR A 483 -9.47 -10.87 -11.93
CA TYR A 483 -9.60 -10.88 -10.47
C TYR A 483 -11.00 -10.59 -9.94
N ALA A 484 -11.88 -9.99 -10.74
CA ALA A 484 -13.28 -9.88 -10.39
C ALA A 484 -13.89 -11.26 -10.62
N ARG A 485 -14.33 -11.92 -9.53
CA ARG A 485 -15.14 -13.14 -9.64
C ARG A 485 -16.23 -12.87 -10.65
N LYS A 486 -16.30 -13.70 -11.70
CA LYS A 486 -17.43 -13.71 -12.63
C LYS A 486 -18.64 -14.18 -11.83
N ASP A 487 -19.33 -13.25 -11.19
CA ASP A 487 -20.65 -13.52 -10.64
C ASP A 487 -21.62 -13.59 -11.84
N GLY A 488 -22.10 -14.78 -12.16
CA GLY A 488 -23.12 -14.98 -13.19
C GLY A 488 -22.89 -16.14 -14.15
N ALA A 489 -22.67 -17.34 -13.63
CA ALA A 489 -23.24 -18.53 -14.24
C ALA A 489 -24.00 -19.25 -13.11
N GLU A 490 -25.31 -19.38 -13.24
CA GLU A 490 -26.10 -20.32 -12.44
C GLU A 490 -25.55 -21.72 -12.69
N THR A 491 -24.56 -22.14 -11.91
CA THR A 491 -24.28 -23.55 -11.75
C THR A 491 -25.35 -24.07 -10.81
N GLY A 492 -26.31 -24.82 -11.38
CA GLY A 492 -27.33 -25.52 -10.62
C GLY A 492 -26.71 -26.23 -9.42
N ALA A 493 -27.43 -26.20 -8.30
CA ALA A 493 -27.02 -26.75 -7.03
C ALA A 493 -26.45 -28.17 -7.17
N THR A 494 -25.13 -28.29 -7.22
CA THR A 494 -24.44 -29.51 -6.86
C THR A 494 -24.09 -29.39 -5.39
N GLN A 495 -24.74 -30.24 -4.58
CA GLN A 495 -24.34 -30.48 -3.20
C GLN A 495 -22.82 -30.68 -3.19
N ALA A 496 -22.13 -29.89 -2.35
CA ALA A 496 -20.73 -30.14 -2.07
C ALA A 496 -20.59 -31.62 -1.62
N PRO A 497 -19.70 -32.42 -2.23
CA PRO A 497 -19.45 -33.76 -1.72
C PRO A 497 -19.00 -33.63 -0.26
N ALA A 498 -19.54 -34.50 0.60
CA ALA A 498 -19.18 -34.54 2.01
C ALA A 498 -17.65 -34.56 2.15
N ARG A 499 -17.11 -33.67 2.99
CA ARG A 499 -15.68 -33.68 3.34
C ARG A 499 -15.31 -35.08 3.82
N PRO A 500 -14.25 -35.72 3.30
CA PRO A 500 -13.74 -36.94 3.90
C PRO A 500 -13.33 -36.62 5.33
N SER A 501 -13.72 -37.48 6.27
CA SER A 501 -13.25 -37.40 7.65
C SER A 501 -11.71 -37.38 7.66
N PRO A 502 -11.07 -36.53 8.49
CA PRO A 502 -9.62 -36.53 8.60
C PRO A 502 -9.13 -37.92 9.03
N PRO A 503 -7.98 -38.38 8.52
CA PRO A 503 -7.40 -39.65 8.96
C PRO A 503 -7.17 -39.59 10.48
N ALA A 504 -7.51 -40.68 11.18
CA ALA A 504 -7.29 -40.80 12.61
C ALA A 504 -5.81 -40.55 12.93
N ALA A 505 -5.56 -39.70 13.94
CA ALA A 505 -4.22 -39.46 14.44
C ALA A 505 -3.54 -40.80 14.80
N PRO A 506 -2.25 -40.99 14.48
CA PRO A 506 -1.52 -42.18 14.88
C PRO A 506 -1.56 -42.29 16.41
N ARG A 507 -1.98 -43.46 16.90
CA ARG A 507 -1.95 -43.77 18.33
C ARG A 507 -0.50 -43.68 18.80
N PRO A 508 -0.22 -42.99 19.93
CA PRO A 508 1.12 -43.01 20.50
C PRO A 508 1.52 -44.46 20.83
N GLU A 509 2.70 -44.88 20.36
CA GLU A 509 3.30 -46.13 20.77
C GLU A 509 3.46 -46.14 22.30
N LEU A 510 2.88 -47.15 22.94
CA LEU A 510 3.08 -47.43 24.35
C LEU A 510 4.58 -47.63 24.59
N ALA A 511 5.16 -46.82 25.47
CA ALA A 511 6.52 -47.00 25.93
C ALA A 511 6.70 -48.42 26.51
N PRO A 512 7.84 -49.11 26.24
CA PRO A 512 8.06 -50.44 26.75
C PRO A 512 8.13 -50.42 28.28
N HIS A 513 7.26 -51.23 28.90
CA HIS A 513 7.28 -51.53 30.33
C HIS A 513 8.66 -52.06 30.73
N THR A 514 9.34 -51.36 31.63
CA THR A 514 10.48 -51.90 32.38
C THR A 514 9.95 -52.87 33.44
N PRO A 515 10.34 -54.16 33.45
CA PRO A 515 9.97 -55.04 34.54
C PRO A 515 10.76 -54.66 35.80
N GLN A 516 10.05 -54.45 36.91
CA GLN A 516 10.66 -54.50 38.23
C GLN A 516 10.95 -55.97 38.56
N THR A 517 12.23 -56.32 38.62
CA THR A 517 12.99 -57.08 39.65
C THR A 517 14.20 -57.75 39.00
#